data_AF-A0A0S8F6C1-F1
#
_entry.id   AF-A0A0S8F6C1-F1
#
_cell.length_a   1.000
_cell.length_b   1.000
_cell.length_c   1.000
_cell.angle_alpha   90.00
_cell.angle_beta   90.00
_cell.angle_gamma   90.00
#
_symmetry.space_group_name_H-M   'P 1'
#
loop_
_entity.id
_entity.type
_entity.pdbx_description
1 polymer ?
#
loop_
_entity_poly.entity_id
_entity_poly.type
_entity_poly.pdbx_seq_one_letter_code
_entity_poly.pdbx_strand_id
1 'polypeptide(L)'
;MVASLVELSDAASVDRAARALFGGSLDTRPPVSHSFAAWRAAPDKPLTTIKINEHGPKSELDWLALHIARARADAIVITGKILRDEPSLSFSLRADPRWGDALESWRERHWGLCDSPWILILTAGGEIDFEHPVFHGWGRPLIFTSDRTATRKLAAAPCPVVSDEVPDIRRAIQHLQLGRDCECVSIEAGPSTARGLYERPIAVRELLLSVYLEPSLDERAQGEPLVMLSEVRNLFRSETSAAHRDHGQHWSFHRLRR
;
A
#
# COMPACT_ATOMS: atom_id res chain seq x y z
N MET A 1 24.34 8.08 1.12
CA MET A 1 23.65 9.21 0.48
C MET A 1 22.14 8.95 0.46
N VAL A 2 21.47 8.97 1.63
CA VAL A 2 20.01 8.71 1.72
C VAL A 2 19.20 10.01 1.80
N ALA A 3 19.75 11.05 2.42
CA ALA A 3 19.12 12.38 2.49
C ALA A 3 18.70 12.92 1.12
N SER A 4 19.43 12.62 0.03
CA SER A 4 19.07 13.11 -1.31
C SER A 4 17.83 12.45 -1.93
N LEU A 5 17.38 11.29 -1.44
CA LEU A 5 16.26 10.57 -2.05
C LEU A 5 14.90 10.97 -1.49
N VAL A 6 14.88 11.48 -0.26
CA VAL A 6 13.67 11.87 0.48
C VAL A 6 13.35 13.35 0.33
N GLU A 7 14.27 14.14 -0.23
CA GLU A 7 14.06 15.55 -0.59
C GLU A 7 13.47 15.62 -2.00
N LEU A 8 12.17 15.93 -2.10
CA LEU A 8 11.46 16.00 -3.37
C LEU A 8 11.11 17.45 -3.69
N SER A 9 11.63 17.97 -4.79
CA SER A 9 11.41 19.36 -5.22
C SER A 9 10.29 19.53 -6.24
N ASP A 10 10.04 18.50 -7.05
CA ASP A 10 9.16 18.54 -8.21
C ASP A 10 8.81 17.13 -8.71
N ALA A 11 7.95 17.04 -9.72
CA ALA A 11 7.57 15.76 -10.34
C ALA A 11 8.76 14.94 -10.86
N ALA A 12 9.77 15.58 -11.44
CA ALA A 12 10.95 14.87 -11.97
C ALA A 12 11.84 14.33 -10.85
N SER A 13 11.86 14.97 -9.68
CA SER A 13 12.54 14.46 -8.48
C SER A 13 11.89 13.17 -7.97
N VAL A 14 10.56 13.03 -8.09
CA VAL A 14 9.85 11.77 -7.78
C VAL A 14 10.28 10.65 -8.73
N ASP A 15 10.38 10.91 -10.04
CA ASP A 15 10.86 9.91 -11.00
C ASP A 15 12.29 9.46 -10.70
N ARG A 16 13.17 10.39 -10.32
CA ARG A 16 14.55 10.07 -9.91
C ARG A 16 14.57 9.25 -8.63
N ALA A 17 13.80 9.64 -7.62
CA ALA A 17 13.70 8.93 -6.36
C ALA A 17 13.14 7.51 -6.57
N ALA A 18 12.06 7.36 -7.32
CA ALA A 18 11.47 6.07 -7.67
C ALA A 18 12.48 5.16 -8.39
N ARG A 19 13.23 5.70 -9.37
CA ARG A 19 14.27 4.93 -10.07
C ARG A 19 15.39 4.48 -9.16
N ALA A 20 15.87 5.36 -8.29
CA ALA A 20 16.93 5.02 -7.34
C ALA A 20 16.43 4.02 -6.28
N LEU A 21 15.18 4.16 -5.84
CA LEU A 21 14.58 3.31 -4.82
C LEU A 21 14.34 1.90 -5.35
N PHE A 22 13.65 1.74 -6.48
CA PHE A 22 13.26 0.42 -7.01
C PHE A 22 14.24 -0.15 -8.05
N GLY A 23 15.35 0.52 -8.32
CA GLY A 23 16.32 0.11 -9.36
C GLY A 23 15.81 0.25 -10.80
N GLY A 24 14.69 0.94 -11.02
CA GLY A 24 14.03 1.09 -12.32
C GLY A 24 12.90 2.12 -12.29
N SER A 25 12.51 2.66 -13.45
CA SER A 25 11.37 3.59 -13.56
C SER A 25 10.09 2.96 -13.01
N LEU A 26 9.16 3.77 -12.51
CA LEU A 26 7.76 3.39 -12.26
C LEU A 26 6.86 3.94 -13.36
N ASP A 27 7.12 3.52 -14.59
CA ASP A 27 6.56 4.02 -15.85
C ASP A 27 5.23 3.40 -16.30
N THR A 28 4.60 2.59 -15.45
CA THR A 28 3.30 1.97 -15.75
C THR A 28 2.37 2.07 -14.57
N ARG A 29 1.05 2.01 -14.78
CA ARG A 29 0.03 1.89 -13.74
C ARG A 29 -0.71 0.55 -13.89
N PRO A 30 -0.26 -0.50 -13.19
CA PRO A 30 -0.83 -1.84 -13.35
C PRO A 30 -2.20 -1.93 -12.66
N PRO A 31 -3.14 -2.76 -13.15
CA PRO A 31 -4.50 -2.83 -12.63
C PRO A 31 -4.64 -3.07 -11.13
N VAL A 32 -3.71 -3.85 -10.58
CA VAL A 32 -3.60 -4.12 -9.13
C VAL A 32 -2.12 -4.07 -8.75
N SER A 33 -1.75 -3.14 -7.89
CA SER A 33 -0.42 -3.03 -7.28
C SER A 33 -0.53 -3.33 -5.78
N HIS A 34 0.28 -4.22 -5.25
CA HIS A 34 0.34 -4.49 -3.81
C HIS A 34 1.61 -3.86 -3.24
N SER A 35 1.49 -3.12 -2.14
CA SER A 35 2.64 -2.56 -1.43
C SER A 35 2.67 -3.07 0.01
N PHE A 36 3.82 -3.60 0.45
CA PHE A 36 4.03 -3.95 1.85
C PHE A 36 5.52 -3.99 2.22
N ALA A 37 5.80 -3.78 3.51
CA ALA A 37 7.10 -3.98 4.11
C ALA A 37 7.20 -5.35 4.78
N ALA A 38 8.34 -6.01 4.63
CA ALA A 38 8.60 -7.32 5.19
C ALA A 38 10.01 -7.48 5.71
N TRP A 39 10.18 -8.36 6.68
CA TRP A 39 11.47 -8.85 7.13
C TRP A 39 11.76 -10.22 6.54
N ARG A 40 13.01 -10.41 6.13
CA ARG A 40 13.50 -11.70 5.61
C ARG A 40 14.46 -12.33 6.62
N ALA A 41 13.93 -13.19 7.49
CA ALA A 41 14.73 -13.92 8.48
C ALA A 41 15.80 -14.83 7.85
N ALA A 42 15.47 -15.49 6.74
CA ALA A 42 16.40 -16.33 5.97
C ALA A 42 15.96 -16.43 4.49
N PRO A 43 16.86 -16.80 3.55
CA PRO A 43 16.54 -16.87 2.12
C PRO A 43 15.40 -17.83 1.75
N ASP A 44 15.22 -18.89 2.53
CA ASP A 44 14.27 -20.00 2.30
C ASP A 44 12.99 -19.88 3.15
N LYS A 45 12.82 -18.78 3.90
CA LYS A 45 11.64 -18.54 4.73
C LYS A 45 10.66 -17.59 4.02
N PRO A 46 9.35 -17.71 4.32
CA PRO A 46 8.38 -16.71 3.92
C PRO A 46 8.78 -15.31 4.38
N LEU A 47 8.40 -14.31 3.60
CA LEU A 47 8.48 -12.92 4.01
C LEU A 47 7.49 -12.67 5.15
N THR A 48 8.01 -12.30 6.31
CA THR A 48 7.22 -11.92 7.48
C THR A 48 6.86 -10.44 7.35
N THR A 49 5.57 -10.11 7.30
CA THR A 49 5.15 -8.70 7.26
C THR A 49 5.63 -7.94 8.49
N ILE A 50 5.92 -6.65 8.34
CA ILE A 50 6.29 -5.79 9.47
C ILE A 50 5.04 -5.07 9.95
N LYS A 51 4.72 -5.18 11.25
CA LYS A 51 3.65 -4.41 11.88
C LYS A 51 4.05 -2.94 12.00
N ILE A 52 3.11 -2.05 11.72
CA ILE A 52 3.29 -0.62 11.93
C ILE A 52 3.03 -0.32 13.42
N ASN A 53 4.10 -0.27 14.21
CA ASN A 53 4.08 0.10 15.63
C ASN A 53 5.41 0.70 16.07
N GLU A 54 5.57 1.05 17.33
CA GLU A 54 6.79 1.63 17.90
C GLU A 54 8.01 0.69 17.86
N HIS A 55 7.80 -0.62 17.71
CA HIS A 55 8.86 -1.62 17.64
C HIS A 55 9.33 -1.91 16.21
N GLY A 56 8.55 -1.51 15.20
CA GLY A 56 8.90 -1.67 13.79
C GLY A 56 10.07 -0.76 13.39
N PRO A 57 10.96 -1.22 12.50
CA PRO A 57 12.06 -0.41 12.00
C PRO A 57 11.51 0.83 11.29
N LYS A 58 12.12 1.98 11.54
CA LYS A 58 11.72 3.26 10.94
C LYS A 58 12.56 3.50 9.70
N SER A 59 11.92 3.66 8.56
CA SER A 59 12.58 3.97 7.29
C SER A 59 11.83 5.07 6.56
N GLU A 60 12.53 6.17 6.29
CA GLU A 60 12.04 7.25 5.45
C GLU A 60 11.89 6.79 3.99
N LEU A 61 12.74 5.84 3.57
CA LEU A 61 12.66 5.25 2.23
C LEU A 61 11.45 4.34 2.06
N ASP A 62 11.09 3.53 3.07
CA ASP A 62 9.83 2.76 3.06
C ASP A 62 8.60 3.67 3.09
N TRP A 63 8.65 4.72 3.92
CA TRP A 63 7.61 5.74 3.95
C TRP A 63 7.43 6.41 2.59
N LEU A 64 8.52 6.76 1.91
CA LEU A 64 8.49 7.30 0.55
C LEU A 64 7.97 6.28 -0.47
N ALA A 65 8.40 5.01 -0.40
CA ALA A 65 7.93 3.94 -1.28
C ALA A 65 6.40 3.81 -1.25
N LEU A 66 5.82 3.82 -0.05
CA LEU A 66 4.38 3.77 0.17
C LEU A 66 3.67 4.98 -0.46
N HIS A 67 4.20 6.19 -0.27
CA HIS A 67 3.56 7.40 -0.80
C HIS A 67 3.68 7.52 -2.33
N ILE A 68 4.75 7.00 -2.93
CA ILE A 68 4.87 6.84 -4.38
C ILE A 68 3.81 5.86 -4.90
N ALA A 69 3.54 4.76 -4.20
CA ALA A 69 2.48 3.82 -4.55
C ALA A 69 1.10 4.49 -4.49
N ARG A 70 0.81 5.23 -3.42
CA ARG A 70 -0.44 6.00 -3.25
C ARG A 70 -0.63 7.06 -4.34
N ALA A 71 0.43 7.78 -4.71
CA ALA A 71 0.38 8.81 -5.74
C ALA A 71 -0.01 8.26 -7.12
N ARG A 72 0.24 6.98 -7.43
CA ARG A 72 -0.09 6.33 -8.72
C ARG A 72 -1.51 5.76 -8.79
N ALA A 73 -2.21 5.68 -7.66
CA ALA A 73 -3.43 4.88 -7.54
C ALA A 73 -4.71 5.70 -7.80
N ASP A 74 -5.69 5.13 -8.48
CA ASP A 74 -7.06 5.68 -8.53
C ASP A 74 -7.84 5.31 -7.27
N ALA A 75 -7.47 4.18 -6.67
CA ALA A 75 -8.06 3.67 -5.46
C ALA A 75 -7.03 2.94 -4.61
N ILE A 76 -7.20 3.01 -3.30
CA ILE A 76 -6.40 2.31 -2.31
C ILE A 76 -7.37 1.44 -1.51
N VAL A 77 -7.09 0.14 -1.42
CA VAL A 77 -7.84 -0.80 -0.56
C VAL A 77 -7.08 -0.97 0.74
N ILE A 78 -7.73 -0.61 1.84
CA ILE A 78 -7.30 -0.90 3.21
C ILE A 78 -8.32 -1.76 3.93
N THR A 79 -7.98 -2.19 5.15
CA THR A 79 -8.90 -2.98 5.98
C THR A 79 -9.34 -2.18 7.21
N GLY A 80 -10.53 -2.46 7.73
CA GLY A 80 -10.96 -1.92 9.01
C GLY A 80 -10.06 -2.35 10.18
N LYS A 81 -9.30 -3.44 10.05
CA LYS A 81 -8.27 -3.82 11.04
C LYS A 81 -7.13 -2.81 11.06
N ILE A 82 -6.62 -2.39 9.89
CA ILE A 82 -5.55 -1.38 9.79
C ILE A 82 -6.00 -0.09 10.46
N LEU A 83 -7.23 0.38 10.22
CA LEU A 83 -7.74 1.60 10.87
C LEU A 83 -7.78 1.50 12.40
N ARG A 84 -8.03 0.31 12.97
CA ARG A 84 -7.99 0.10 14.42
C ARG A 84 -6.57 0.01 14.96
N ASP A 85 -5.67 -0.60 14.19
CA ASP A 85 -4.27 -0.76 14.58
C ASP A 85 -3.49 0.57 14.42
N GLU A 86 -3.92 1.47 13.52
CA GLU A 86 -3.30 2.74 13.20
C GLU A 86 -4.29 3.92 13.28
N PRO A 87 -4.73 4.34 14.47
CA PRO A 87 -5.79 5.35 14.65
C PRO A 87 -5.42 6.75 14.14
N SER A 88 -4.14 7.01 13.87
CA SER A 88 -3.63 8.25 13.30
C SER A 88 -3.36 8.16 11.80
N LEU A 89 -3.66 7.03 11.15
CA LEU A 89 -3.43 6.83 9.73
C LEU A 89 -4.18 7.89 8.92
N SER A 90 -3.44 8.66 8.15
CA SER A 90 -3.97 9.64 7.22
C SER A 90 -3.39 9.42 5.82
N PHE A 91 -4.17 9.81 4.82
CA PHE A 91 -3.75 9.80 3.42
C PHE A 91 -3.45 11.25 3.04
N SER A 92 -2.17 11.54 2.79
CA SER A 92 -1.70 12.84 2.33
C SER A 92 -0.46 12.63 1.46
N LEU A 93 -0.44 13.23 0.27
CA LEU A 93 0.77 13.29 -0.55
C LEU A 93 1.76 14.36 -0.06
N ARG A 94 1.38 15.13 0.96
CA ARG A 94 2.21 16.10 1.69
C ARG A 94 2.56 15.63 3.11
N ALA A 95 2.57 14.31 3.33
CA ALA A 95 2.81 13.73 4.66
C ALA A 95 4.19 14.09 5.24
N ASP A 96 5.18 14.36 4.38
CA ASP A 96 6.49 14.87 4.76
C ASP A 96 6.68 16.31 4.25
N PRO A 97 7.04 17.28 5.11
CA PRO A 97 7.29 18.66 4.70
C PRO A 97 8.36 18.80 3.61
N ARG A 98 9.32 17.86 3.55
CA ARG A 98 10.39 17.83 2.53
C ARG A 98 9.88 17.56 1.11
N TRP A 99 8.63 17.12 0.97
CA TRP A 99 8.07 16.76 -0.33
C TRP A 99 7.32 17.90 -1.00
N GLY A 100 6.89 18.92 -0.25
CA GLY A 100 6.02 19.98 -0.76
C GLY A 100 4.87 19.40 -1.60
N ASP A 101 4.71 19.92 -2.82
CA ASP A 101 3.71 19.45 -3.79
C ASP A 101 4.26 18.44 -4.82
N ALA A 102 5.47 17.90 -4.60
CA ALA A 102 6.16 17.10 -5.62
C ALA A 102 5.39 15.83 -6.01
N LEU A 103 4.82 15.11 -5.03
CA LEU A 103 4.03 13.89 -5.28
C LEU A 103 2.68 14.20 -5.93
N GLU A 104 1.99 15.28 -5.54
CA GLU A 104 0.75 15.73 -6.19
C GLU A 104 1.02 16.16 -7.64
N SER A 105 2.05 16.99 -7.85
CA SER A 105 2.49 17.42 -9.18
C SER A 105 2.90 16.24 -10.06
N TRP A 106 3.54 15.22 -9.49
CA TRP A 106 3.90 14.01 -10.21
C TRP A 106 2.66 13.20 -10.60
N ARG A 107 1.73 13.01 -9.67
CA ARG A 107 0.43 12.37 -9.90
C ARG A 107 -0.32 13.02 -11.07
N GLU A 108 -0.42 14.35 -11.07
CA GLU A 108 -1.13 15.08 -12.13
C GLU A 108 -0.39 15.06 -13.47
N ARG A 109 0.90 15.45 -13.48
CA ARG A 109 1.64 15.65 -14.74
C ARG A 109 2.05 14.35 -15.41
N HIS A 110 2.36 13.31 -14.63
CA HIS A 110 2.81 12.03 -15.17
C HIS A 110 1.62 11.12 -15.50
N TRP A 111 0.56 11.14 -14.67
CA TRP A 111 -0.55 10.19 -14.80
C TRP A 111 -1.89 10.80 -15.18
N GLY A 112 -1.99 12.13 -15.26
CA GLY A 112 -3.26 12.83 -15.51
C GLY A 112 -4.26 12.71 -14.37
N LEU A 113 -3.81 12.35 -13.16
CA LEU A 113 -4.69 12.05 -12.03
C LEU A 113 -4.94 13.28 -11.15
N CYS A 114 -5.93 14.09 -11.52
CA CYS A 114 -6.31 15.27 -10.74
C CYS A 114 -7.26 14.94 -9.57
N ASP A 115 -8.00 13.85 -9.67
CA ASP A 115 -8.94 13.43 -8.63
C ASP A 115 -8.23 12.73 -7.46
N SER A 116 -8.72 13.00 -6.26
CA SER A 116 -8.40 12.22 -5.06
C SER A 116 -8.75 10.73 -5.24
N PRO A 117 -7.91 9.80 -4.74
CA PRO A 117 -8.18 8.38 -4.89
C PRO A 117 -9.38 7.97 -4.03
N TRP A 118 -10.07 6.90 -4.43
CA TRP A 118 -10.98 6.19 -3.53
C TRP A 118 -10.18 5.50 -2.43
N ILE A 119 -10.62 5.61 -1.18
CA ILE A 119 -10.09 4.83 -0.06
C ILE A 119 -11.16 3.80 0.31
N LEU A 120 -11.04 2.59 -0.25
CA LEU A 120 -11.96 1.51 0.02
C LEU A 120 -11.55 0.80 1.31
N ILE A 121 -12.40 0.87 2.31
CA ILE A 121 -12.23 0.26 3.63
C ILE A 121 -13.00 -1.06 3.65
N LEU A 122 -12.28 -2.17 3.49
CA LEU A 122 -12.85 -3.51 3.57
C LEU A 122 -13.02 -3.91 5.05
N THR A 123 -14.26 -4.20 5.46
CA THR A 123 -14.54 -4.61 6.84
C THR A 123 -15.63 -5.67 6.93
N ALA A 124 -15.44 -6.66 7.80
CA ALA A 124 -16.49 -7.61 8.17
C ALA A 124 -17.22 -7.20 9.47
N GLY A 125 -16.52 -6.48 10.36
CA GLY A 125 -17.00 -6.22 11.72
C GLY A 125 -17.81 -4.94 11.87
N GLY A 126 -17.67 -3.97 10.95
CA GLY A 126 -18.31 -2.66 11.04
C GLY A 126 -17.85 -1.78 12.21
N GLU A 127 -16.88 -2.23 13.01
CA GLU A 127 -16.23 -1.45 14.06
C GLU A 127 -15.21 -0.52 13.40
N ILE A 128 -15.68 0.68 13.09
CA ILE A 128 -14.91 1.77 12.49
C ILE A 128 -15.24 3.04 13.28
N ASP A 129 -14.20 3.76 13.70
CA ASP A 129 -14.33 5.10 14.24
C ASP A 129 -14.51 6.10 13.09
N PHE A 130 -15.63 6.82 13.05
CA PHE A 130 -15.89 7.82 12.00
C PHE A 130 -15.17 9.15 12.23
N GLU A 131 -14.59 9.36 13.42
CA GLU A 131 -13.65 10.46 13.68
C GLU A 131 -12.24 10.14 13.17
N HIS A 132 -12.01 8.91 12.69
CA HIS A 132 -10.71 8.50 12.16
C HIS A 132 -10.27 9.41 10.98
N PRO A 133 -9.00 9.85 10.91
CA PRO A 133 -8.53 10.81 9.90
C PRO A 133 -8.78 10.41 8.44
N VAL A 134 -8.90 9.10 8.15
CA VAL A 134 -9.27 8.57 6.83
C VAL A 134 -10.58 9.15 6.27
N PHE A 135 -11.52 9.57 7.11
CA PHE A 135 -12.81 10.13 6.67
C PHE A 135 -12.76 11.63 6.39
N HIS A 136 -11.68 12.31 6.79
CA HIS A 136 -11.56 13.77 6.80
C HIS A 136 -10.35 14.27 5.99
N GLY A 137 -9.69 13.38 5.26
CA GLY A 137 -8.42 13.63 4.56
C GLY A 137 -8.54 13.82 3.04
N TRP A 138 -7.41 13.65 2.35
CA TRP A 138 -7.29 13.83 0.90
C TRP A 138 -8.14 12.84 0.09
N GLY A 139 -8.24 11.58 0.54
CA GLY A 139 -8.93 10.51 -0.19
C GLY A 139 -10.46 10.55 -0.06
N ARG A 140 -11.15 9.88 -0.99
CA ARG A 140 -12.62 9.71 -0.99
C ARG A 140 -12.98 8.38 -0.28
N PRO A 141 -13.41 8.40 1.00
CA PRO A 141 -13.69 7.16 1.72
C PRO A 141 -14.91 6.41 1.15
N LEU A 142 -14.82 5.08 1.16
CA LEU A 142 -15.87 4.14 0.75
C LEU A 142 -15.78 2.91 1.65
N ILE A 143 -16.85 2.50 2.31
CA ILE A 143 -16.83 1.27 3.11
C ILE A 143 -17.38 0.11 2.29
N PHE A 144 -16.67 -1.01 2.25
CA PHE A 144 -17.09 -2.24 1.57
C PHE A 144 -17.28 -3.36 2.59
N THR A 145 -18.51 -3.89 2.67
CA THR A 145 -18.88 -4.83 3.73
C THR A 145 -20.05 -5.73 3.33
N SER A 146 -20.56 -6.53 4.27
CA SER A 146 -21.75 -7.36 4.07
C SER A 146 -23.05 -6.58 4.27
N ASP A 147 -24.13 -7.00 3.62
CA ASP A 147 -25.48 -6.41 3.77
C ASP A 147 -25.90 -6.25 5.24
N ARG A 148 -25.65 -7.29 6.04
CA ARG A 148 -25.94 -7.30 7.48
C ARG A 148 -25.18 -6.20 8.22
N THR A 149 -23.91 -6.00 7.89
CA THR A 149 -23.05 -5.01 8.55
C THR A 149 -23.39 -3.60 8.10
N ALA A 150 -23.60 -3.41 6.80
CA ALA A 150 -24.04 -2.14 6.22
C ALA A 150 -25.30 -1.63 6.91
N THR A 151 -26.32 -2.48 7.02
CA THR A 151 -27.63 -2.09 7.58
C THR A 151 -27.60 -1.91 9.10
N ARG A 152 -26.89 -2.78 9.83
CA ARG A 152 -26.99 -2.82 11.31
C ARG A 152 -25.95 -1.96 12.03
N LYS A 153 -24.77 -1.76 11.43
CA LYS A 153 -23.64 -1.10 12.10
C LYS A 153 -23.21 0.20 11.42
N LEU A 154 -23.44 0.32 10.11
CA LEU A 154 -22.91 1.41 9.30
C LEU A 154 -23.99 2.29 8.67
N ALA A 155 -25.23 2.20 9.14
CA ALA A 155 -26.34 3.02 8.64
C ALA A 155 -26.08 4.53 8.80
N ALA A 156 -25.27 4.92 9.79
CA ALA A 156 -24.89 6.31 10.07
C ALA A 156 -23.49 6.66 9.52
N ALA A 157 -22.92 5.86 8.62
CA ALA A 157 -21.59 6.15 8.07
C ALA A 157 -21.60 7.50 7.32
N PRO A 158 -20.53 8.31 7.48
CA PRO A 158 -20.43 9.62 6.81
C PRO A 158 -20.07 9.51 5.32
N CYS A 159 -19.86 8.30 4.81
CA CYS A 159 -19.48 8.03 3.44
C CYS A 159 -20.33 6.90 2.85
N PRO A 160 -20.31 6.70 1.52
CA PRO A 160 -21.02 5.59 0.92
C PRO A 160 -20.60 4.24 1.52
N VAL A 161 -21.58 3.37 1.74
CA VAL A 161 -21.39 1.99 2.17
C VAL A 161 -21.88 1.09 1.05
N VAL A 162 -20.97 0.28 0.51
CA VAL A 162 -21.26 -0.73 -0.49
C VAL A 162 -21.40 -2.06 0.22
N SER A 163 -22.55 -2.67 0.03
CA SER A 163 -22.82 -4.00 0.54
C SER A 163 -22.64 -5.04 -0.55
N ASP A 164 -22.07 -6.17 -0.18
CA ASP A 164 -21.87 -7.33 -1.03
C ASP A 164 -22.21 -8.60 -0.23
N GLU A 165 -22.71 -9.63 -0.91
CA GLU A 165 -23.12 -10.89 -0.26
C GLU A 165 -21.93 -11.60 0.40
N VAL A 166 -20.75 -11.56 -0.24
CA VAL A 166 -19.54 -12.25 0.20
C VAL A 166 -18.36 -11.28 0.09
N PRO A 167 -18.28 -10.25 0.95
CA PRO A 167 -17.30 -9.20 0.80
C PRO A 167 -15.88 -9.74 0.99
N ASP A 168 -15.10 -9.72 -0.09
CA ASP A 168 -13.68 -10.05 -0.09
C ASP A 168 -12.88 -9.01 -0.88
N ILE A 169 -11.55 -9.11 -0.81
CA ILE A 169 -10.66 -8.15 -1.47
C ILE A 169 -10.75 -8.20 -3.00
N ARG A 170 -11.07 -9.35 -3.61
CA ARG A 170 -11.19 -9.47 -5.06
C ARG A 170 -12.46 -8.76 -5.54
N ARG A 171 -13.56 -8.92 -4.81
CA ARG A 171 -14.82 -8.22 -5.09
C ARG A 171 -14.70 -6.72 -4.82
N ALA A 172 -13.96 -6.32 -3.81
CA ALA A 172 -13.62 -4.91 -3.58
C ALA A 172 -12.82 -4.30 -4.75
N ILE A 173 -11.78 -5.00 -5.24
CA ILE A 173 -11.02 -4.59 -6.43
C ILE A 173 -11.93 -4.49 -7.65
N GLN A 174 -12.77 -5.51 -7.88
CA GLN A 174 -13.70 -5.54 -9.01
C GLN A 174 -14.71 -4.38 -8.94
N HIS A 175 -15.22 -4.06 -7.75
CA HIS A 175 -16.12 -2.92 -7.55
C HIS A 175 -15.45 -1.60 -7.95
N LEU A 176 -14.19 -1.41 -7.56
CA LEU A 176 -13.43 -0.21 -7.94
C LEU A 176 -13.19 -0.16 -9.45
N GLN A 177 -12.78 -1.26 -10.06
CA GLN A 177 -12.45 -1.31 -11.49
C GLN A 177 -13.68 -1.15 -12.39
N LEU A 178 -14.79 -1.83 -12.06
CA LEU A 178 -15.98 -1.85 -12.92
C LEU A 178 -17.04 -0.82 -12.53
N GLY A 179 -17.11 -0.44 -11.26
CA GLY A 179 -18.14 0.47 -10.74
C GLY A 179 -17.64 1.89 -10.51
N ARG A 180 -16.33 2.10 -10.49
CA ARG A 180 -15.69 3.41 -10.26
C ARG A 180 -14.62 3.74 -11.30
N ASP A 181 -14.53 2.96 -12.37
CA ASP A 181 -13.57 3.11 -13.47
C ASP A 181 -12.11 3.30 -13.01
N CYS A 182 -11.74 2.66 -11.91
CA CYS A 182 -10.39 2.75 -11.36
C CYS A 182 -9.42 1.88 -12.18
N GLU A 183 -8.47 2.50 -12.87
CA GLU A 183 -7.49 1.78 -13.68
C GLU A 183 -6.42 1.09 -12.85
N CYS A 184 -6.02 1.65 -11.71
CA CYS A 184 -4.94 1.18 -10.84
C CYS A 184 -5.40 1.19 -9.37
N VAL A 185 -5.57 -0.02 -8.82
CA VAL A 185 -5.91 -0.21 -7.40
C VAL A 185 -4.64 -0.58 -6.62
N SER A 186 -4.26 0.25 -5.65
CA SER A 186 -3.20 -0.05 -4.68
C SER A 186 -3.77 -0.85 -3.52
N ILE A 187 -3.09 -1.91 -3.12
CA ILE A 187 -3.47 -2.74 -1.98
C ILE A 187 -2.54 -2.42 -0.82
N GLU A 188 -3.14 -2.09 0.32
CA GLU A 188 -2.48 -1.84 1.59
C GLU A 188 -3.22 -2.68 2.64
N ALA A 189 -2.95 -3.99 2.67
CA ALA A 189 -3.71 -4.94 3.47
C ALA A 189 -2.81 -5.97 4.16
N GLY A 190 -3.21 -6.40 5.34
CA GLY A 190 -2.50 -7.43 6.09
C GLY A 190 -2.58 -8.82 5.42
N PRO A 191 -1.75 -9.78 5.85
CA PRO A 191 -1.63 -11.09 5.20
C PRO A 191 -2.93 -11.87 5.06
N SER A 192 -3.80 -11.84 6.07
CA SER A 192 -5.09 -12.55 6.05
C SER A 192 -6.01 -12.08 4.92
N THR A 193 -5.87 -10.84 4.47
CA THR A 193 -6.65 -10.28 3.35
C THR A 193 -5.87 -10.40 2.04
N ALA A 194 -4.58 -10.10 2.03
CA ALA A 194 -3.79 -10.04 0.80
C ALA A 194 -3.43 -11.42 0.22
N ARG A 195 -3.34 -12.48 1.05
CA ARG A 195 -2.91 -13.83 0.62
C ARG A 195 -3.72 -14.37 -0.56
N GLY A 196 -5.05 -14.19 -0.52
CA GLY A 196 -5.95 -14.63 -1.59
C GLY A 196 -5.67 -13.97 -2.95
N LEU A 197 -4.95 -12.84 -3.02
CA LEU A 197 -4.58 -12.17 -4.27
C LEU A 197 -3.43 -12.87 -5.03
N TYR A 198 -2.66 -13.71 -4.33
CA TYR A 198 -1.56 -14.50 -4.90
C TYR A 198 -1.99 -15.90 -5.36
N GLU A 199 -3.23 -16.30 -5.08
CA GLU A 199 -3.82 -17.55 -5.55
C GLU A 199 -4.33 -17.42 -7.00
N ARG A 200 -4.42 -18.53 -7.74
CA ARG A 200 -4.88 -18.52 -9.13
C ARG A 200 -6.41 -18.26 -9.21
N PRO A 201 -6.87 -17.38 -10.12
CA PRO A 201 -6.08 -16.50 -10.98
C PRO A 201 -5.45 -15.35 -10.17
N ILE A 202 -4.13 -15.18 -10.29
CA ILE A 202 -3.39 -14.16 -9.53
C ILE A 202 -3.93 -12.79 -9.90
N ALA A 203 -4.34 -12.02 -8.89
CA ALA A 203 -4.89 -10.68 -9.07
C ALA A 203 -3.78 -9.62 -9.17
N VAL A 204 -2.74 -9.74 -8.32
CA VAL A 204 -1.62 -8.80 -8.30
C VAL A 204 -0.90 -8.77 -9.65
N ARG A 205 -0.66 -7.57 -10.17
CA ARG A 205 0.10 -7.33 -11.41
C ARG A 205 1.43 -6.66 -11.15
N GLU A 206 1.54 -5.94 -10.04
CA GLU A 206 2.79 -5.39 -9.52
C GLU A 206 2.89 -5.58 -8.01
N LEU A 207 4.08 -5.89 -7.53
CA LEU A 207 4.42 -5.87 -6.12
C LEU A 207 5.55 -4.85 -5.90
N LEU A 208 5.28 -3.86 -5.05
CA LEU A 208 6.25 -2.93 -4.50
C LEU A 208 6.60 -3.38 -3.09
N LEU A 209 7.75 -4.02 -2.94
CA LEU A 209 8.13 -4.71 -1.71
C LEU A 209 9.35 -4.03 -1.07
N SER A 210 9.21 -3.58 0.17
CA SER A 210 10.32 -3.14 1.00
C SER A 210 10.78 -4.29 1.89
N VAL A 211 12.04 -4.72 1.76
CA VAL A 211 12.60 -5.83 2.53
C VAL A 211 13.62 -5.30 3.53
N TYR A 212 13.31 -5.42 4.82
CA TYR A 212 14.25 -5.23 5.91
C TYR A 212 15.20 -6.44 5.98
N LEU A 213 16.51 -6.18 5.92
CA LEU A 213 17.54 -7.20 5.74
C LEU A 213 18.39 -7.46 6.98
N GLU A 214 18.07 -6.84 8.12
CA GLU A 214 18.83 -7.08 9.34
C GLU A 214 18.62 -8.51 9.87
N PRO A 215 19.62 -9.08 10.58
CA PRO A 215 19.55 -10.46 11.08
C PRO A 215 18.41 -10.74 12.05
N SER A 216 17.86 -9.70 12.68
CA SER A 216 16.78 -9.81 13.67
C SER A 216 15.76 -8.68 13.52
N LEU A 217 14.53 -8.98 13.91
CA LEU A 217 13.42 -8.04 14.05
C LEU A 217 12.74 -8.30 15.40
N ASP A 218 12.40 -7.23 16.13
CA ASP A 218 11.65 -7.32 17.39
C ASP A 218 10.38 -8.15 17.18
N GLU A 219 10.13 -9.15 18.03
CA GLU A 219 8.98 -10.06 17.92
C GLU A 219 7.63 -9.31 17.91
N ARG A 220 7.56 -8.15 18.57
CA ARG A 220 6.35 -7.31 18.59
C ARG A 220 6.13 -6.58 17.28
N ALA A 221 7.18 -6.39 16.48
CA ALA A 221 7.10 -5.85 15.13
C ALA A 221 6.82 -6.93 14.07
N GLN A 222 6.90 -8.22 14.42
CA GLN A 222 6.65 -9.30 13.48
C GLN A 222 5.14 -9.48 13.25
N GLY A 223 4.73 -9.37 11.99
CA GLY A 223 3.41 -9.71 11.49
C GLY A 223 3.30 -11.18 11.09
N GLU A 224 2.25 -11.51 10.35
CA GLU A 224 2.10 -12.87 9.79
C GLU A 224 3.00 -13.06 8.57
N PRO A 225 3.45 -14.30 8.29
CA PRO A 225 4.06 -14.64 7.02
C PRO A 225 3.04 -14.52 5.88
N LEU A 226 3.49 -13.97 4.75
CA LEU A 226 2.63 -13.75 3.59
C LEU A 226 2.98 -14.68 2.41
N VAL A 227 4.18 -14.54 1.84
CA VAL A 227 4.62 -15.26 0.63
C VAL A 227 6.12 -15.53 0.69
N MET A 228 6.61 -16.60 0.05
CA MET A 228 8.06 -16.76 -0.14
C MET A 228 8.57 -15.87 -1.28
N LEU A 229 9.71 -15.22 -1.11
CA LEU A 229 10.27 -14.37 -2.15
C LEU A 229 10.60 -15.15 -3.43
N SER A 230 11.04 -16.41 -3.31
CA SER A 230 11.26 -17.31 -4.45
C SER A 230 9.97 -17.62 -5.21
N GLU A 231 8.86 -17.85 -4.51
CA GLU A 231 7.55 -18.07 -5.13
C GLU A 231 7.09 -16.81 -5.86
N VAL A 232 7.18 -15.65 -5.22
CA VAL A 232 6.86 -14.37 -5.88
C VAL A 232 7.73 -14.21 -7.14
N ARG A 233 9.04 -14.42 -7.08
CA ARG A 233 9.89 -14.33 -8.27
C ARG A 233 9.48 -15.27 -9.41
N ASN A 234 8.89 -16.43 -9.10
CA ASN A 234 8.35 -17.33 -10.11
C ASN A 234 6.99 -16.87 -10.66
N LEU A 235 6.21 -16.12 -9.88
CA LEU A 235 4.90 -15.59 -10.29
C LEU A 235 4.99 -14.34 -11.17
N PHE A 236 6.05 -13.54 -11.00
CA PHE A 236 6.28 -12.28 -11.70
C PHE A 236 7.39 -12.44 -12.76
N ARG A 237 7.25 -11.80 -13.91
CA ARG A 237 8.14 -11.96 -15.08
C ARG A 237 9.39 -11.10 -15.03
N SER A 238 9.35 -10.02 -14.27
CA SER A 238 10.46 -9.07 -14.14
C SER A 238 10.58 -8.58 -12.71
N GLU A 239 11.80 -8.31 -12.29
CA GLU A 239 12.17 -7.73 -11.01
C GLU A 239 13.23 -6.66 -11.26
N THR A 240 13.02 -5.47 -10.70
CA THR A 240 14.09 -4.53 -10.43
C THR A 240 14.20 -4.34 -8.93
N SER A 241 15.41 -4.08 -8.44
CA SER A 241 15.62 -3.79 -7.03
C SER A 241 16.82 -2.91 -6.79
N ALA A 242 16.84 -2.22 -5.66
CA ALA A 242 18.02 -1.55 -5.15
C ALA A 242 18.10 -1.69 -3.63
N ALA A 243 19.33 -1.84 -3.13
CA ALA A 243 19.62 -1.92 -1.71
C ALA A 243 20.11 -0.56 -1.19
N HIS A 244 19.63 -0.19 -0.01
CA HIS A 244 19.89 1.09 0.63
C HIS A 244 20.22 0.90 2.11
N ARG A 245 20.92 1.87 2.68
CA ARG A 245 21.14 1.96 4.13
C ARG A 245 20.39 3.15 4.69
N ASP A 246 19.32 2.92 5.41
CA ASP A 246 18.50 3.97 6.01
C ASP A 246 18.63 3.93 7.54
N HIS A 247 19.01 5.06 8.15
CA HIS A 247 19.38 5.14 9.58
C HIS A 247 20.33 4.03 10.07
N GLY A 248 21.25 3.57 9.21
CA GLY A 248 22.21 2.50 9.51
C GLY A 248 21.67 1.08 9.30
N GLN A 249 20.39 0.92 8.95
CA GLN A 249 19.73 -0.35 8.70
C GLN A 249 19.67 -0.68 7.21
N HIS A 250 19.77 -1.97 6.87
CA HIS A 250 19.73 -2.44 5.49
C HIS A 250 18.31 -2.70 5.01
N TRP A 251 17.97 -2.06 3.91
CA TRP A 251 16.71 -2.22 3.21
C TRP A 251 16.96 -2.57 1.74
N SER A 252 16.10 -3.39 1.15
CA SER A 252 16.07 -3.64 -0.29
C SER A 252 14.66 -3.41 -0.80
N PHE A 253 14.51 -2.57 -1.82
CA PHE A 253 13.22 -2.23 -2.39
C PHE A 253 13.11 -2.91 -3.74
N HIS A 254 12.03 -3.67 -3.93
CA HIS A 254 11.80 -4.48 -5.11
C HIS A 254 10.54 -4.00 -5.83
N ARG A 255 10.61 -3.93 -7.15
CA ARG A 255 9.45 -3.85 -8.04
C ARG A 255 9.37 -5.15 -8.84
N LEU A 256 8.34 -5.96 -8.58
CA LEU A 256 8.08 -7.17 -9.35
C LEU A 256 6.84 -6.96 -10.23
N ARG A 257 6.91 -7.34 -11.51
CA ARG A 257 5.79 -7.18 -12.47
C ARG A 257 5.49 -8.45 -13.25
N ARG A 258 4.21 -8.70 -13.51
CA ARG A 258 3.71 -9.84 -14.26
C ARG A 258 3.34 -9.49 -15.70
#